data_AF-W0RN85-F1
#
_entry.id   AF-W0RN85-F1
#
_cell.length_a   1.000
_cell.length_b   1.000
_cell.length_c   1.000
_cell.angle_alpha   90.00
_cell.angle_beta   90.00
_cell.angle_gamma   90.00
#
_symmetry.space_group_name_H-M   'P 1'
#
loop_
_entity.id
_entity.type
_entity.pdbx_description
1 polymer ?
#
loop_
_entity_poly.entity_id
_entity_poly.type
_entity_poly.pdbx_seq_one_letter_code
_entity_poly.pdbx_strand_id
1 'polypeptide(L)'
;MDTRRKLAILADAARFDAPCARRLPGAPGESSVPDQGICHAIAADGRTVALLKVLLTNHCIHDCAYCVNRRSADVERARFTVTEIVRLTLDLFRQGVIEGLFLSSGVMRSADFTMEQLTDVARTLRRDHGFAGYIHLKAIPEASPELLTEAGKWVDRLSVNVELPTQRHLDAIAPGRRLVTITRAMDRIRDGIAEAHEAQRRSVRAPSFAPAGQVTQMVVGADDATDAQILGTSAALYERQRLRRVYYGSYVPIVGAGDAVPDAAPPAAREHRLYQADWLLRHYGFAVDELVPDDAPNLDLDLDPKLAWALRHRDAFPADLNRATRRELLRVPGLGRMAVERILTARRWRRLRTTDLLTLHVPVARVLPFVHAADPNPALRLLDAPDLRDRLVRPRDQLDLFAAAG
;
A
#
# COMPACT_ATOMS: atom_id res chain seq x y z
N MET A 1 25.72 -2.86 -23.14
CA MET A 1 24.36 -2.29 -23.14
C MET A 1 24.44 -0.85 -22.67
N ASP A 2 23.85 0.09 -23.40
CA ASP A 2 23.82 1.51 -23.00
C ASP A 2 22.84 1.77 -21.84
N THR A 3 22.92 2.96 -21.24
CA THR A 3 22.08 3.38 -20.11
C THR A 3 20.59 3.40 -20.43
N ARG A 4 20.19 3.75 -21.66
CA ARG A 4 18.77 3.84 -22.06
C ARG A 4 18.14 2.46 -22.14
N ARG A 5 18.83 1.50 -22.75
CA ARG A 5 18.37 0.10 -22.83
C ARG A 5 18.30 -0.54 -21.45
N LYS A 6 19.30 -0.30 -20.59
CA LYS A 6 19.27 -0.73 -19.19
C LYS A 6 18.07 -0.14 -18.45
N LEU A 7 17.79 1.16 -18.64
CA LEU A 7 16.66 1.83 -18.01
C LEU A 7 15.34 1.20 -18.44
N ALA A 8 15.12 0.97 -19.74
CA ALA A 8 13.90 0.35 -20.23
C ALA A 8 13.64 -1.03 -19.58
N ILE A 9 14.67 -1.89 -19.51
CA ILE A 9 14.56 -3.22 -18.90
C ILE A 9 14.30 -3.13 -17.40
N LEU A 10 15.06 -2.28 -16.70
CA LEU A 10 15.06 -2.24 -15.23
C LEU A 10 13.91 -1.39 -14.66
N ALA A 11 13.37 -0.46 -15.43
CA ALA A 11 12.13 0.24 -15.12
C ALA A 11 10.91 -0.69 -15.29
N ASP A 12 10.85 -1.45 -16.39
CA ASP A 12 9.77 -2.42 -16.60
C ASP A 12 9.78 -3.49 -15.50
N ALA A 13 10.95 -4.04 -15.19
CA ALA A 13 11.09 -5.01 -14.10
C ALA A 13 10.73 -4.42 -12.72
N ALA A 14 10.91 -3.11 -12.51
CA ALA A 14 10.52 -2.44 -11.26
C ALA A 14 9.00 -2.24 -11.14
N ARG A 15 8.20 -2.36 -12.22
CA ARG A 15 6.75 -2.08 -12.19
C ARG A 15 5.97 -2.90 -11.16
N PHE A 16 6.51 -4.06 -10.76
CA PHE A 16 5.92 -4.97 -9.77
C PHE A 16 6.13 -4.52 -8.31
N ASP A 17 7.05 -3.59 -8.05
CA ASP A 17 7.27 -3.04 -6.71
C ASP A 17 6.28 -1.91 -6.39
N ALA A 18 5.76 -1.85 -5.16
CA ALA A 18 5.02 -0.69 -4.67
C ALA A 18 6.00 0.44 -4.29
N PRO A 19 5.62 1.73 -4.23
CA PRO A 19 4.31 2.28 -3.84
C PRO A 19 3.40 2.74 -4.99
N CYS A 20 3.86 2.64 -6.23
CA CYS A 20 3.20 3.23 -7.39
C CYS A 20 1.94 2.44 -7.73
N ALA A 21 0.78 3.11 -7.76
CA ALA A 21 -0.48 2.46 -8.12
C ALA A 21 -0.40 1.88 -9.53
N ARG A 22 -0.78 0.62 -9.69
CA ARG A 22 -1.15 0.09 -11.00
C ARG A 22 -2.48 0.71 -11.40
N ARG A 23 -2.51 1.44 -12.52
CA ARG A 23 -3.76 1.77 -13.19
C ARG A 23 -4.03 0.71 -14.26
N LEU A 24 -5.26 0.20 -14.27
CA LEU A 24 -5.72 -0.75 -15.31
C LEU A 24 -5.58 -0.11 -16.70
N PRO A 25 -5.32 -0.89 -17.76
CA PRO A 25 -5.34 -0.38 -19.12
C PRO A 25 -6.70 0.27 -19.44
N GLY A 26 -6.71 1.49 -20.00
CA GLY A 26 -7.93 2.13 -20.53
C GLY A 26 -8.58 3.25 -19.70
N ALA A 27 -7.99 3.73 -18.60
CA ALA A 27 -8.49 4.93 -17.91
C ALA A 27 -8.08 6.23 -18.65
N PRO A 28 -8.99 7.20 -18.88
CA PRO A 28 -8.68 8.45 -19.56
C PRO A 28 -7.79 9.35 -18.68
N GLY A 29 -6.77 9.97 -19.27
CA GLY A 29 -5.74 10.74 -18.55
C GLY A 29 -4.42 9.98 -18.52
N GLU A 30 -3.78 9.94 -19.68
CA GLU A 30 -2.48 9.35 -19.96
C GLU A 30 -1.39 9.93 -19.04
N SER A 31 -0.72 9.06 -18.30
CA SER A 31 0.73 9.18 -18.22
C SER A 31 1.31 7.87 -18.76
N SER A 32 1.39 7.76 -20.09
CA SER A 32 2.56 7.14 -20.70
C SER A 32 3.80 7.67 -19.95
N VAL A 33 4.72 6.88 -19.43
CA VAL A 33 5.76 6.20 -20.21
C VAL A 33 6.45 5.15 -19.32
N PRO A 34 6.19 3.83 -19.47
CA PRO A 34 6.99 2.78 -18.85
C PRO A 34 8.49 2.86 -19.18
N ASP A 35 8.84 3.40 -20.36
CA ASP A 35 10.21 3.48 -20.87
C ASP A 35 11.18 4.39 -20.10
N GLN A 36 10.70 5.26 -19.21
CA GLN A 36 11.56 6.20 -18.48
C GLN A 36 11.69 5.91 -16.98
N GLY A 37 10.97 4.90 -16.46
CA GLY A 37 11.02 4.55 -15.04
C GLY A 37 10.50 5.65 -14.11
N ILE A 38 9.61 6.52 -14.57
CA ILE A 38 9.03 7.58 -13.73
C ILE A 38 7.72 7.07 -13.12
N CYS A 39 7.59 7.20 -11.81
CA CYS A 39 6.39 6.87 -11.06
C CYS A 39 5.88 8.06 -10.27
N HIS A 40 4.56 8.19 -10.17
CA HIS A 40 3.89 9.15 -9.31
C HIS A 40 3.44 8.48 -8.00
N ALA A 41 3.95 8.95 -6.87
CA ALA A 41 3.57 8.52 -5.52
C ALA A 41 2.85 9.65 -4.78
N ILE A 42 1.93 9.32 -3.87
CA ILE A 42 1.28 10.33 -3.03
C ILE A 42 2.05 10.48 -1.71
N ALA A 43 2.54 11.68 -1.47
CA ALA A 43 3.21 12.08 -0.24
C ALA A 43 2.21 12.20 0.93
N ALA A 44 2.73 12.28 2.16
CA ALA A 44 1.91 12.33 3.37
C ALA A 44 1.00 13.57 3.45
N ASP A 45 1.36 14.65 2.74
CA ASP A 45 0.59 15.89 2.62
C ASP A 45 -0.44 15.85 1.49
N GLY A 46 -0.56 14.72 0.78
CA GLY A 46 -1.50 14.53 -0.33
C GLY A 46 -0.99 15.00 -1.68
N ARG A 47 0.22 15.58 -1.76
CA ARG A 47 0.83 15.94 -3.05
C ARG A 47 1.29 14.71 -3.81
N THR A 48 1.20 14.77 -5.13
CA THR A 48 1.79 13.76 -6.00
C THR A 48 3.25 14.14 -6.25
N VAL A 49 4.17 13.20 -6.01
CA VAL A 49 5.61 13.36 -6.24
C VAL A 49 6.09 12.42 -7.33
N ALA A 50 6.93 12.92 -8.23
CA ALA A 50 7.54 12.11 -9.28
C ALA A 50 8.83 11.44 -8.77
N LEU A 51 8.96 10.12 -8.94
CA LEU A 51 10.12 9.34 -8.52
C LEU A 51 10.72 8.58 -9.70
N LEU A 52 12.04 8.55 -9.83
CA LEU A 52 12.72 7.54 -10.63
C LEU A 52 12.59 6.21 -9.90
N LYS A 53 11.80 5.29 -10.45
CA LYS A 53 11.59 3.94 -9.96
C LYS A 53 12.30 2.95 -10.87
N VAL A 54 13.36 2.34 -10.36
CA VAL A 54 14.22 1.46 -11.15
C VAL A 54 14.84 0.37 -10.29
N LEU A 55 15.19 -0.76 -10.91
CA LEU A 55 16.05 -1.77 -10.29
C LEU A 55 17.53 -1.44 -10.54
N LEU A 56 18.38 -1.65 -9.54
CA LEU A 56 19.84 -1.69 -9.75
C LEU A 56 20.21 -2.83 -10.71
N THR A 57 19.55 -3.97 -10.58
CA THR A 57 19.68 -5.13 -11.46
C THR A 57 18.43 -5.98 -11.40
N ASN A 58 18.08 -6.65 -12.51
CA ASN A 58 17.07 -7.70 -12.51
C ASN A 58 17.68 -9.11 -12.38
N HIS A 59 19.00 -9.24 -12.23
CA HIS A 59 19.62 -10.51 -11.86
C HIS A 59 19.26 -10.88 -10.41
N CYS A 60 18.75 -12.08 -10.21
CA CYS A 60 18.38 -12.60 -8.89
C CYS A 60 18.85 -14.05 -8.72
N ILE A 61 19.40 -14.39 -7.56
CA ILE A 61 19.77 -15.77 -7.18
C ILE A 61 18.57 -16.58 -6.68
N HIS A 62 17.46 -15.92 -6.37
CA HIS A 62 16.26 -16.56 -5.87
C HIS A 62 15.34 -16.99 -7.01
N ASP A 63 14.51 -17.99 -6.73
CA ASP A 63 13.65 -18.63 -7.71
C ASP A 63 12.16 -18.54 -7.33
N CYS A 64 11.71 -17.36 -6.89
CA CYS A 64 10.33 -17.16 -6.48
C CYS A 64 9.39 -17.36 -7.68
N ALA A 65 8.42 -18.27 -7.56
CA ALA A 65 7.61 -18.75 -8.69
C ALA A 65 6.75 -17.64 -9.32
N TYR A 66 6.31 -16.65 -8.53
CA TYR A 66 5.53 -15.50 -8.98
C TYR A 66 6.37 -14.35 -9.59
N CYS A 67 7.70 -14.44 -9.56
CA CYS A 67 8.57 -13.31 -9.87
C CYS A 67 9.16 -13.42 -11.29
N VAL A 68 8.90 -12.40 -12.13
CA VAL A 68 9.49 -12.31 -13.48
C VAL A 68 11.02 -12.28 -13.47
N ASN A 69 11.62 -11.84 -12.36
CA ASN A 69 13.06 -11.73 -12.20
C ASN A 69 13.70 -12.98 -11.57
N ARG A 70 12.95 -14.05 -11.33
CA ARG A 70 13.47 -15.30 -10.76
C ARG A 70 14.63 -15.86 -11.60
N ARG A 71 15.59 -16.54 -10.97
CA ARG A 71 16.82 -17.00 -11.64
C ARG A 71 16.56 -17.87 -12.87
N SER A 72 15.49 -18.67 -12.85
CA SER A 72 15.13 -19.61 -13.92
C SER A 72 14.40 -18.97 -15.10
N ALA A 73 13.98 -17.69 -14.98
CA ALA A 73 13.27 -17.01 -16.06
C ALA A 73 14.23 -16.60 -17.18
N ASP A 74 13.87 -16.96 -18.42
CA ASP A 74 14.54 -16.53 -19.64
C ASP A 74 14.03 -15.14 -20.04
N VAL A 75 14.63 -14.12 -19.41
CA VAL A 75 14.35 -12.70 -19.68
C VAL A 75 15.66 -11.95 -19.84
N GLU A 76 15.65 -10.90 -20.66
CA GLU A 76 16.82 -10.05 -20.85
C GLU A 76 17.27 -9.46 -19.51
N ARG A 77 18.55 -9.63 -19.18
CA ARG A 77 19.11 -9.17 -17.91
C ARG A 77 19.99 -7.95 -18.09
N ALA A 78 19.84 -7.01 -17.17
CA ALA A 78 20.58 -5.76 -17.14
C ALA A 78 21.02 -5.44 -15.71
N ARG A 79 22.09 -4.65 -15.62
CA ARG A 79 22.62 -4.14 -14.36
C ARG A 79 23.20 -2.76 -14.56
N PHE A 80 22.85 -1.86 -13.65
CA PHE A 80 23.54 -0.61 -13.46
C PHE A 80 24.71 -0.76 -12.47
N THR A 81 25.74 0.02 -12.71
CA THR A 81 26.75 0.38 -11.70
C THR A 81 26.19 1.48 -10.78
N VAL A 82 26.79 1.63 -9.60
CA VAL A 82 26.46 2.73 -8.67
C VAL A 82 26.54 4.09 -9.39
N THR A 83 27.63 4.32 -10.11
CA THR A 83 27.87 5.56 -10.87
C THR A 83 26.79 5.84 -11.91
N GLU A 84 26.29 4.81 -12.61
CA GLU A 84 25.23 4.99 -13.60
C GLU A 84 23.91 5.43 -12.96
N ILE A 85 23.48 4.80 -11.85
CA ILE A 85 22.26 5.20 -11.14
C ILE A 85 22.39 6.61 -10.58
N VAL A 86 23.53 6.93 -9.95
CA VAL A 86 23.79 8.25 -9.38
C VAL A 86 23.68 9.33 -10.47
N ARG A 87 24.37 9.14 -11.61
CA ARG A 87 24.32 10.09 -12.73
C ARG A 87 22.90 10.24 -13.28
N LEU A 88 22.21 9.14 -13.56
CA LEU A 88 20.84 9.16 -14.07
C LEU A 88 19.88 9.90 -13.12
N THR A 89 19.99 9.64 -11.82
CA THR A 89 19.16 10.30 -10.80
C THR A 89 19.42 11.80 -10.76
N LEU A 90 20.68 12.22 -10.76
CA LEU A 90 21.05 13.64 -10.72
C LEU A 90 20.62 14.38 -12.00
N ASP A 91 20.76 13.75 -13.16
CA ASP A 91 20.39 14.36 -14.44
C ASP A 91 18.88 14.60 -14.52
N LEU A 92 18.07 13.60 -14.15
CA LEU A 92 16.60 13.75 -14.11
C LEU A 92 16.14 14.74 -13.04
N PHE A 93 16.80 14.77 -11.88
CA PHE A 93 16.47 15.70 -10.81
C PHE A 93 16.77 17.15 -11.18
N ARG A 94 17.94 17.42 -11.79
CA ARG A 94 18.33 18.77 -12.25
C ARG A 94 17.41 19.30 -13.34
N GLN A 95 16.82 18.41 -14.14
CA GLN A 95 15.84 18.75 -15.17
C GLN A 95 14.43 18.95 -14.60
N GLY A 96 14.21 18.72 -13.31
CA GLY A 96 12.89 18.81 -12.68
C GLY A 96 11.94 17.67 -13.08
N VAL A 97 12.45 16.57 -13.64
CA VAL A 97 11.64 15.43 -14.09
C VAL A 97 11.24 14.53 -12.91
N ILE A 98 12.10 14.47 -11.88
CA ILE A 98 11.86 13.69 -10.66
C ILE A 98 12.14 14.55 -9.42
N GLU A 99 11.48 14.21 -8.33
CA GLU A 99 11.69 14.75 -6.98
C GLU A 99 12.44 13.75 -6.08
N GLY A 100 12.65 12.52 -6.55
CA GLY A 100 13.33 11.48 -5.78
C GLY A 100 13.60 10.18 -6.52
N LEU A 101 14.17 9.22 -5.80
CA LEU A 101 14.59 7.90 -6.25
C LEU A 101 13.88 6.82 -5.42
N PHE A 102 13.23 5.89 -6.10
CA PHE A 102 12.87 4.58 -5.58
C PHE A 102 13.80 3.54 -6.21
N LEU A 103 14.68 2.95 -5.40
CA LEU A 103 15.66 1.97 -5.89
C LEU A 103 15.46 0.63 -5.19
N SER A 104 15.34 -0.39 -6.02
CA SER A 104 15.19 -1.80 -5.64
C SER A 104 16.20 -2.65 -6.39
N SER A 105 16.24 -3.95 -6.17
CA SER A 105 17.18 -4.84 -6.85
C SER A 105 16.74 -6.29 -6.77
N GLY A 106 17.07 -7.08 -7.80
CA GLY A 106 17.30 -8.51 -7.63
C GLY A 106 18.55 -8.77 -6.78
N VAL A 107 18.63 -9.94 -6.13
CA VAL A 107 19.77 -10.32 -5.28
C VAL A 107 20.82 -11.00 -6.14
N MET A 108 21.97 -10.37 -6.37
CA MET A 108 22.90 -10.82 -7.42
C MET A 108 23.99 -11.80 -6.96
N ARG A 109 24.92 -11.39 -6.10
CA ARG A 109 26.03 -12.26 -5.62
C ARG A 109 25.70 -12.81 -4.24
N SER A 110 25.31 -11.91 -3.35
CA SER A 110 24.82 -12.19 -2.01
C SER A 110 23.90 -11.05 -1.60
N ALA A 111 23.16 -11.24 -0.51
CA ALA A 111 22.35 -10.20 0.10
C ALA A 111 23.22 -8.99 0.50
N ASP A 112 24.34 -9.25 1.18
CA ASP A 112 25.29 -8.21 1.61
C ASP A 112 25.85 -7.40 0.45
N PHE A 113 26.39 -8.06 -0.58
CA PHE A 113 26.95 -7.37 -1.73
C PHE A 113 25.90 -6.49 -2.42
N THR A 114 24.67 -6.98 -2.52
CA THR A 114 23.60 -6.21 -3.17
C THR A 114 23.17 -5.03 -2.29
N MET A 115 23.05 -5.23 -0.98
CA MET A 115 22.69 -4.18 -0.02
C MET A 115 23.77 -3.09 0.08
N GLU A 116 25.05 -3.48 0.01
CA GLU A 116 26.18 -2.56 -0.07
C GLU A 116 26.05 -1.63 -1.29
N GLN A 117 25.77 -2.17 -2.48
CA GLN A 117 25.61 -1.36 -3.69
C GLN A 117 24.40 -0.42 -3.64
N LEU A 118 23.28 -0.87 -3.08
CA LEU A 118 22.11 0.00 -2.84
C LEU A 118 22.47 1.13 -1.87
N THR A 119 23.20 0.81 -0.81
CA THR A 119 23.66 1.77 0.19
C THR A 119 24.64 2.77 -0.40
N ASP A 120 25.57 2.33 -1.25
CA ASP A 120 26.54 3.20 -1.92
C ASP A 120 25.88 4.21 -2.84
N VAL A 121 24.82 3.83 -3.56
CA VAL A 121 24.03 4.80 -4.35
C VAL A 121 23.49 5.92 -3.45
N ALA A 122 22.80 5.56 -2.35
CA ALA A 122 22.22 6.55 -1.46
C ALA A 122 23.30 7.41 -0.76
N ARG A 123 24.38 6.78 -0.29
CA ARG A 123 25.51 7.46 0.33
C ARG A 123 26.17 8.45 -0.61
N THR A 124 26.49 8.06 -1.85
CA THR A 124 27.12 8.94 -2.85
C THR A 124 26.19 10.08 -3.25
N LEU A 125 24.88 9.82 -3.44
CA LEU A 125 23.90 10.89 -3.68
C LEU A 125 23.91 11.94 -2.56
N ARG A 126 23.83 11.50 -1.29
CA ARG A 126 23.78 12.40 -0.13
C ARG A 126 25.10 13.10 0.15
N ARG A 127 26.18 12.33 0.30
CA ARG A 127 27.48 12.82 0.79
C ARG A 127 28.27 13.55 -0.28
N ASP A 128 28.33 12.98 -1.48
CA ASP A 128 29.26 13.45 -2.53
C ASP A 128 28.58 14.47 -3.45
N HIS A 129 27.25 14.41 -3.59
CA HIS A 129 26.48 15.29 -4.48
C HIS A 129 25.47 16.20 -3.78
N GLY A 130 25.30 16.10 -2.46
CA GLY A 130 24.36 16.95 -1.70
C GLY A 130 22.91 16.80 -2.18
N PHE A 131 22.55 15.65 -2.77
CA PHE A 131 21.21 15.40 -3.27
C PHE A 131 20.20 15.57 -2.13
N ALA A 132 19.20 16.41 -2.33
CA ALA A 132 18.16 16.72 -1.32
C ALA A 132 16.79 16.09 -1.66
N GLY A 133 16.67 15.41 -2.81
CA GLY A 133 15.45 14.72 -3.21
C GLY A 133 15.15 13.51 -2.33
N TYR A 134 13.94 12.97 -2.46
CA TYR A 134 13.50 11.81 -1.69
C TYR A 134 14.24 10.52 -2.10
N ILE A 135 14.64 9.66 -1.17
CA ILE A 135 15.26 8.35 -1.44
C ILE A 135 14.51 7.26 -0.67
N HIS A 136 13.97 6.30 -1.41
CA HIS A 136 13.39 5.06 -0.88
C HIS A 136 14.21 3.88 -1.39
N LEU A 137 14.85 3.15 -0.48
CA LEU A 137 15.52 1.88 -0.81
C LEU A 137 14.69 0.66 -0.38
N LYS A 138 14.64 -0.34 -1.26
CA LYS A 138 14.14 -1.68 -0.91
C LYS A 138 15.27 -2.50 -0.30
N ALA A 139 15.28 -2.61 1.02
CA ALA A 139 16.26 -3.35 1.79
C ALA A 139 16.11 -4.86 1.55
N ILE A 140 17.25 -5.55 1.54
CA ILE A 140 17.33 -7.01 1.36
C ILE A 140 17.35 -7.65 2.75
N PRO A 141 16.34 -8.46 3.12
CA PRO A 141 16.17 -8.92 4.49
C PRO A 141 17.30 -9.82 4.98
N GLU A 142 17.96 -10.56 4.09
CA GLU A 142 19.09 -11.44 4.42
C GLU A 142 20.43 -10.69 4.53
N ALA A 143 20.46 -9.37 4.32
CA ALA A 143 21.68 -8.60 4.47
C ALA A 143 22.06 -8.44 5.95
N SER A 144 23.35 -8.22 6.20
CA SER A 144 23.89 -8.06 7.54
C SER A 144 23.25 -6.87 8.28
N PRO A 145 23.08 -6.96 9.62
CA PRO A 145 22.49 -5.88 10.41
C PRO A 145 23.23 -4.55 10.25
N GLU A 146 24.55 -4.59 10.07
CA GLU A 146 25.39 -3.42 9.89
C GLU A 146 25.07 -2.70 8.57
N LEU A 147 24.86 -3.44 7.48
CA LEU A 147 24.50 -2.88 6.18
C LEU A 147 23.10 -2.26 6.19
N LEU A 148 22.13 -2.91 6.86
CA LEU A 148 20.79 -2.34 7.03
C LEU A 148 20.83 -1.04 7.86
N THR A 149 21.65 -1.04 8.91
CA THR A 149 21.85 0.15 9.76
C THR A 149 22.51 1.28 8.98
N GLU A 150 23.50 0.94 8.14
CA GLU A 150 24.21 1.92 7.34
C GLU A 150 23.29 2.53 6.26
N ALA A 151 22.50 1.71 5.58
CA ALA A 151 21.54 2.17 4.59
C ALA A 151 20.53 3.19 5.16
N GLY A 152 20.01 2.93 6.37
CA GLY A 152 19.02 3.78 7.01
C GLY A 152 19.49 5.22 7.26
N LYS A 153 20.80 5.47 7.35
CA LYS A 153 21.37 6.81 7.54
C LYS A 153 21.29 7.70 6.30
N TRP A 154 21.20 7.10 5.12
CA TRP A 154 21.33 7.81 3.83
C TRP A 154 20.02 7.98 3.07
N VAL A 155 18.92 7.46 3.61
CA VAL A 155 17.62 7.36 2.92
C VAL A 155 16.51 8.01 3.73
N ASP A 156 15.42 8.38 3.04
CA ASP A 156 14.21 8.84 3.71
C ASP A 156 13.35 7.67 4.16
N ARG A 157 13.31 6.59 3.36
CA ARG A 157 12.49 5.41 3.62
C ARG A 157 13.22 4.12 3.30
N LEU A 158 12.99 3.11 4.14
CA LEU A 158 13.33 1.73 3.86
C LEU A 158 12.05 0.90 3.64
N SER A 159 12.13 -0.09 2.77
CA SER A 159 11.11 -1.14 2.71
C SER A 159 11.72 -2.52 2.62
N VAL A 160 11.11 -3.47 3.29
CA VAL A 160 11.46 -4.89 3.17
C VAL A 160 10.20 -5.60 2.70
N ASN A 161 10.28 -6.43 1.67
CA ASN A 161 9.11 -7.19 1.25
C ASN A 161 8.89 -8.39 2.15
N VAL A 162 7.63 -8.57 2.56
CA VAL A 162 7.17 -9.80 3.21
C VAL A 162 6.78 -10.85 2.19
N GLU A 163 6.36 -10.40 1.00
CA GLU A 163 5.91 -11.21 -0.13
C GLU A 163 4.59 -11.94 0.16
N LEU A 164 4.55 -12.84 1.15
CA LEU A 164 3.37 -13.67 1.45
C LEU A 164 3.08 -13.71 2.95
N PRO A 165 1.82 -13.91 3.35
CA PRO A 165 1.41 -13.71 4.74
C PRO A 165 1.88 -14.81 5.70
N THR A 166 2.21 -16.02 5.22
CA THR A 166 2.58 -17.16 6.06
C THR A 166 3.86 -17.86 5.58
N GLN A 167 4.57 -18.52 6.49
CA GLN A 167 5.77 -19.28 6.13
C GLN A 167 5.45 -20.45 5.20
N ARG A 168 4.30 -21.13 5.40
CA ARG A 168 3.83 -22.22 4.53
C ARG A 168 3.74 -21.76 3.07
N HIS A 169 3.19 -20.57 2.83
CA HIS A 169 3.08 -20.05 1.46
C HIS A 169 4.45 -19.64 0.90
N LEU A 170 5.33 -19.05 1.70
CA LEU A 170 6.70 -18.75 1.28
C LEU A 170 7.46 -20.02 0.88
N ASP A 171 7.35 -21.10 1.66
CA ASP A 171 8.02 -22.36 1.37
C ASP A 171 7.53 -22.97 0.04
N ALA A 172 6.24 -22.77 -0.29
CA ALA A 172 5.65 -23.28 -1.53
C ALA A 172 6.12 -22.53 -2.78
N ILE A 173 6.17 -21.19 -2.76
CA ILE A 173 6.36 -20.39 -3.99
C ILE A 173 7.49 -19.36 -3.93
N ALA A 174 8.21 -19.25 -2.81
CA ALA A 174 9.32 -18.31 -2.60
C ALA A 174 10.51 -19.00 -1.92
N PRO A 175 11.10 -20.05 -2.53
CA PRO A 175 12.13 -20.84 -1.89
C PRO A 175 13.32 -19.99 -1.45
N GLY A 176 13.77 -20.19 -0.21
CA GLY A 176 14.86 -19.45 0.41
C GLY A 176 14.43 -18.17 1.14
N ARG A 177 13.15 -17.80 1.14
CA ARG A 177 12.61 -16.70 1.97
C ARG A 177 12.07 -17.23 3.29
N ARG A 178 12.37 -16.53 4.38
CA ARG A 178 11.83 -16.86 5.71
C ARG A 178 11.27 -15.63 6.41
N LEU A 179 10.05 -15.74 6.91
CA LEU A 179 9.38 -14.68 7.68
C LEU A 179 10.25 -14.24 8.85
N VAL A 180 10.89 -15.16 9.57
CA VAL A 180 11.76 -14.81 10.71
C VAL A 180 12.94 -13.91 10.31
N THR A 181 13.51 -14.12 9.12
CA THR A 181 14.60 -13.28 8.62
C THR A 181 14.08 -11.92 8.21
N ILE A 182 12.95 -11.90 7.50
CA ILE A 182 12.26 -10.68 7.05
C ILE A 182 11.86 -9.80 8.24
N THR A 183 11.20 -10.37 9.24
CA THR A 183 10.72 -9.62 10.41
C THR A 183 11.88 -9.15 11.27
N ARG A 184 12.96 -9.92 11.41
CA ARG A 184 14.18 -9.47 12.11
C ARG A 184 14.83 -8.27 11.42
N ALA A 185 14.88 -8.24 10.10
CA ALA A 185 15.38 -7.08 9.35
C ALA A 185 14.49 -5.84 9.60
N MET A 186 13.17 -6.01 9.60
CA MET A 186 12.22 -4.93 9.91
C MET A 186 12.30 -4.46 11.37
N ASP A 187 12.53 -5.37 12.31
CA ASP A 187 12.75 -5.06 13.72
C ASP A 187 13.97 -4.15 13.87
N ARG A 188 15.07 -4.49 13.20
CA ARG A 188 16.28 -3.67 13.18
C ARG A 188 16.02 -2.26 12.62
N ILE A 189 15.25 -2.16 11.53
CA ILE A 189 14.88 -0.87 10.94
C ILE A 189 14.00 -0.07 11.91
N ARG A 190 13.03 -0.71 12.57
CA ARG A 190 12.17 -0.06 13.58
C ARG A 190 13.01 0.52 14.71
N ASP A 191 13.94 -0.28 15.23
CA ASP A 191 14.77 0.09 16.38
C ASP A 191 15.70 1.26 15.99
N GLY A 192 16.31 1.22 14.80
CA GLY A 192 17.10 2.34 14.27
C GLY A 192 16.30 3.64 14.09
N ILE A 193 15.05 3.56 13.62
CA ILE A 193 14.14 4.72 13.56
C ILE A 193 13.87 5.26 14.97
N ALA A 194 13.54 4.39 15.93
CA ALA A 194 13.22 4.80 17.29
C ALA A 194 14.42 5.46 17.99
N GLU A 195 15.61 4.89 17.85
CA GLU A 195 16.87 5.44 18.37
C GLU A 195 17.19 6.81 17.79
N ALA A 196 17.05 6.99 16.47
CA ALA A 196 17.28 8.26 15.82
C ALA A 196 16.28 9.34 16.26
N HIS A 197 14.99 8.98 16.37
CA HIS A 197 13.97 9.88 16.90
C HIS A 197 14.30 10.33 18.34
N GLU A 198 14.78 9.43 19.19
CA GLU A 198 15.19 9.78 20.55
C GLU A 198 16.45 10.67 20.59
N ALA A 199 17.42 10.42 19.71
CA ALA A 199 18.57 11.28 19.57
C ALA A 199 18.17 12.70 19.10
N GLN A 200 17.24 12.79 18.15
CA GLN A 200 16.73 14.06 17.61
C GLN A 200 15.92 14.87 18.64
N ARG A 201 15.21 14.20 19.56
CA ARG A 201 14.57 14.87 20.71
C ARG A 201 15.58 15.56 21.63
N ARG A 202 16.80 15.02 21.72
CA ARG A 202 17.87 15.55 22.58
C ARG A 202 18.75 16.57 21.87
N SER A 203 18.89 16.49 20.55
CA SER A 203 19.69 17.41 19.75
C SER A 203 19.17 17.54 18.33
N VAL A 204 18.93 18.78 17.90
CA VAL A 204 18.54 19.11 16.51
C VAL A 204 19.63 18.75 15.49
N ARG A 205 20.88 18.50 15.93
CA ARG A 205 22.00 18.08 15.07
C ARG A 205 22.14 16.55 14.99
N ALA A 206 21.32 15.79 15.71
CA ALA A 206 21.40 14.34 15.65
C ALA A 206 21.07 13.83 14.23
N PRO A 207 21.81 12.83 13.73
CA PRO A 207 21.56 12.28 12.40
C PRO A 207 20.18 11.63 12.33
N SER A 208 19.54 11.74 11.17
CA SER A 208 18.29 11.03 10.88
C SER A 208 18.56 9.57 10.49
N PHE A 209 17.55 8.73 10.70
CA PHE A 209 17.53 7.36 10.18
C PHE A 209 16.14 7.10 9.59
N ALA A 210 16.06 6.87 8.27
CA ALA A 210 14.83 6.62 7.53
C ALA A 210 13.60 7.39 8.07
N PRO A 211 13.64 8.75 8.11
CA PRO A 211 12.66 9.58 8.80
C PRO A 211 11.22 9.41 8.28
N ALA A 212 11.03 9.01 7.02
CA ALA A 212 9.73 8.70 6.46
C ALA A 212 9.20 7.30 6.87
N GLY A 213 9.92 6.59 7.74
CA GLY A 213 9.59 5.30 8.33
C GLY A 213 9.88 4.13 7.40
N GLN A 214 9.30 2.97 7.73
CA GLN A 214 9.39 1.76 6.93
C GLN A 214 8.04 1.27 6.41
N VAL A 215 8.06 0.60 5.26
CA VAL A 215 6.88 0.00 4.61
C VAL A 215 7.20 -1.41 4.12
N THR A 216 6.17 -2.15 3.75
CA THR A 216 6.30 -3.50 3.16
C THR A 216 5.35 -3.70 1.99
N GLN A 217 5.52 -4.80 1.27
CA GLN A 217 4.61 -5.26 0.23
C GLN A 217 4.30 -6.75 0.41
N MET A 218 3.06 -7.12 0.09
CA MET A 218 2.60 -8.50 -0.09
C MET A 218 1.99 -8.67 -1.49
N VAL A 219 2.24 -9.83 -2.08
CA VAL A 219 1.68 -10.29 -3.34
C VAL A 219 0.35 -10.97 -3.04
N VAL A 220 -0.72 -10.52 -3.70
CA VAL A 220 -2.08 -11.02 -3.48
C VAL A 220 -2.47 -11.94 -4.63
N GLY A 221 -2.93 -13.15 -4.32
CA GLY A 221 -3.45 -14.10 -5.30
C GLY A 221 -2.39 -14.90 -6.06
N ALA A 222 -1.15 -14.94 -5.57
CA ALA A 222 -0.14 -15.88 -6.04
C ALA A 222 -0.25 -17.26 -5.37
N ASP A 223 -1.05 -17.36 -4.29
CA ASP A 223 -1.28 -18.55 -3.48
C ASP A 223 -2.76 -18.65 -3.05
N ASP A 224 -3.05 -19.62 -2.19
CA ASP A 224 -4.34 -19.86 -1.55
C ASP A 224 -4.57 -19.02 -0.28
N ALA A 225 -3.76 -17.98 -0.02
CA ALA A 225 -3.90 -17.19 1.19
C ALA A 225 -5.26 -16.47 1.26
N THR A 226 -5.91 -16.56 2.41
CA THR A 226 -7.18 -15.87 2.67
C THR A 226 -6.96 -14.40 3.02
N ASP A 227 -7.98 -13.57 2.84
CA ASP A 227 -7.89 -12.16 3.23
C ASP A 227 -7.73 -12.00 4.76
N ALA A 228 -8.27 -12.92 5.56
CA ALA A 228 -8.03 -13.01 7.00
C ALA A 228 -6.53 -13.18 7.33
N GLN A 229 -5.82 -14.06 6.62
CA GLN A 229 -4.38 -14.23 6.81
C GLN A 229 -3.59 -12.99 6.38
N ILE A 230 -3.94 -12.39 5.24
CA ILE A 230 -3.29 -11.18 4.72
C ILE A 230 -3.47 -10.00 5.69
N LEU A 231 -4.71 -9.75 6.13
CA LEU A 231 -5.05 -8.67 7.05
C LEU A 231 -4.49 -8.93 8.45
N GLY A 232 -4.51 -10.17 8.92
CA GLY A 232 -3.89 -10.60 10.18
C GLY A 232 -2.39 -10.31 10.21
N THR A 233 -1.67 -10.71 9.17
CA THR A 233 -0.24 -10.40 9.04
C THR A 233 -0.01 -8.89 8.95
N SER A 234 -0.84 -8.16 8.21
CA SER A 234 -0.74 -6.70 8.12
C SER A 234 -0.92 -6.02 9.48
N ALA A 235 -1.95 -6.39 10.24
CA ALA A 235 -2.21 -5.89 11.58
C ALA A 235 -1.03 -6.15 12.53
N ALA A 236 -0.49 -7.38 12.53
CA ALA A 236 0.67 -7.74 13.34
C ALA A 236 1.91 -6.92 12.96
N LEU A 237 2.15 -6.68 11.66
CA LEU A 237 3.28 -5.89 11.19
C LEU A 237 3.16 -4.40 11.58
N TYR A 238 1.96 -3.83 11.54
CA TYR A 238 1.73 -2.46 12.02
C TYR A 238 2.02 -2.33 13.52
N GLU A 239 1.57 -3.29 14.32
CA GLU A 239 1.76 -3.27 15.77
C GLU A 239 3.23 -3.47 16.14
N ARG A 240 3.85 -4.53 15.62
CA ARG A 240 5.18 -4.99 16.03
C ARG A 240 6.30 -4.21 15.35
N GLN A 241 6.25 -4.06 14.02
CA GLN A 241 7.30 -3.39 13.23
C GLN A 241 7.05 -1.88 13.04
N ARG A 242 5.90 -1.35 13.52
CA ARG A 242 5.54 0.08 13.40
C ARG A 242 5.54 0.57 11.96
N LEU A 243 5.10 -0.28 11.02
CA LEU A 243 5.07 0.06 9.61
C LEU A 243 4.19 1.30 9.34
N ARG A 244 4.61 2.11 8.37
CA ARG A 244 3.80 3.23 7.88
C ARG A 244 2.71 2.78 6.93
N ARG A 245 2.93 1.69 6.19
CA ARG A 245 1.99 1.12 5.22
C ARG A 245 2.42 -0.29 4.80
N VAL A 246 1.43 -1.13 4.56
CA VAL A 246 1.51 -2.37 3.79
C VAL A 246 0.94 -2.09 2.41
N TYR A 247 1.67 -2.47 1.37
CA TYR A 247 1.19 -2.44 -0.02
C TYR A 247 0.72 -3.83 -0.44
N TYR A 248 -0.46 -3.88 -1.03
CA TYR A 248 -1.01 -5.07 -1.64
C TYR A 248 -0.81 -4.93 -3.15
N GLY A 249 -0.14 -5.89 -3.77
CA GLY A 249 0.02 -5.92 -5.23
C GLY A 249 -0.56 -7.21 -5.78
N SER A 250 -1.53 -7.11 -6.70
CA SER A 250 -2.05 -8.28 -7.39
C SER A 250 -0.95 -9.03 -8.13
N TYR A 251 -0.92 -10.34 -7.92
CA TYR A 251 -0.16 -11.27 -8.72
C TYR A 251 -0.49 -11.10 -10.21
N VAL A 252 0.54 -11.19 -11.04
CA VAL A 252 0.39 -11.22 -12.49
C VAL A 252 0.99 -12.52 -12.98
N PRO A 253 0.20 -13.35 -13.66
CA PRO A 253 0.69 -14.55 -14.29
C PRO A 253 1.90 -14.27 -15.16
N ILE A 254 2.94 -15.07 -14.96
CA ILE A 254 4.15 -15.04 -15.79
C ILE A 254 4.22 -16.33 -16.60
N VAL A 255 4.73 -16.22 -17.82
CA VAL A 255 4.91 -17.38 -18.69
C VAL A 255 5.92 -18.33 -18.04
N GLY A 256 5.58 -19.63 -18.04
CA GLY A 256 6.43 -20.67 -17.49
C GLY A 256 6.49 -20.70 -15.96
N ALA A 257 5.55 -20.04 -15.25
CA ALA A 257 5.54 -20.03 -13.79
C ALA A 257 5.48 -21.43 -13.15
N GLY A 258 4.88 -22.39 -13.87
CA GLY A 258 4.62 -23.76 -13.42
C GLY A 258 3.40 -23.81 -12.50
N ASP A 259 3.01 -25.01 -12.08
CA ASP A 259 1.78 -25.26 -11.32
C ASP A 259 1.82 -24.74 -9.88
N ALA A 260 2.94 -24.16 -9.44
CA ALA A 260 3.12 -23.64 -8.10
C ALA A 260 2.32 -22.35 -7.85
N VAL A 261 1.93 -21.64 -8.90
CA VAL A 261 1.15 -20.39 -8.82
C VAL A 261 -0.03 -20.44 -9.80
N PRO A 262 -1.11 -19.67 -9.56
CA PRO A 262 -2.24 -19.65 -10.49
C PRO A 262 -1.87 -19.19 -11.91
N ASP A 263 -2.59 -19.70 -12.91
CA ASP A 263 -2.48 -19.26 -14.30
C ASP A 263 -3.22 -17.94 -14.57
N ALA A 264 -4.20 -17.62 -13.72
CA ALA A 264 -5.04 -16.43 -13.85
C ALA A 264 -4.68 -15.39 -12.78
N ALA A 265 -4.80 -14.12 -13.15
CA ALA A 265 -4.71 -13.03 -12.18
C ALA A 265 -5.92 -13.09 -11.21
N PRO A 266 -5.74 -12.68 -9.94
CA PRO A 266 -6.87 -12.58 -9.02
C PRO A 266 -7.86 -11.52 -9.49
N PRO A 267 -9.13 -11.56 -9.03
CA PRO A 267 -10.10 -10.52 -9.31
C PRO A 267 -9.56 -9.13 -8.94
N ALA A 268 -9.63 -8.17 -9.86
CA ALA A 268 -9.08 -6.82 -9.66
C ALA A 268 -9.65 -6.10 -8.42
N ALA A 269 -10.90 -6.39 -8.07
CA ALA A 269 -11.55 -5.87 -6.87
C ALA A 269 -10.84 -6.28 -5.58
N ARG A 270 -10.18 -7.45 -5.53
CA ARG A 270 -9.58 -8.00 -4.30
C ARG A 270 -8.48 -7.09 -3.73
N GLU A 271 -7.57 -6.59 -4.57
CA GLU A 271 -6.54 -5.64 -4.15
C GLU A 271 -7.17 -4.38 -3.56
N HIS A 272 -8.20 -3.85 -4.23
CA HIS A 272 -8.92 -2.66 -3.76
C HIS A 272 -9.61 -2.91 -2.40
N ARG A 273 -10.25 -4.06 -2.22
CA ARG A 273 -10.91 -4.44 -0.96
C ARG A 273 -9.92 -4.57 0.19
N LEU A 274 -8.74 -5.14 -0.04
CA LEU A 274 -7.67 -5.21 0.96
C LEU A 274 -7.20 -3.82 1.38
N TYR A 275 -7.00 -2.88 0.45
CA TYR A 275 -6.67 -1.49 0.81
C TYR A 275 -7.79 -0.80 1.61
N GLN A 276 -9.05 -1.05 1.27
CA GLN A 276 -10.18 -0.52 2.05
C GLN A 276 -10.21 -1.11 3.46
N ALA A 277 -10.03 -2.42 3.60
CA ALA A 277 -9.99 -3.10 4.90
C ALA A 277 -8.80 -2.62 5.76
N ASP A 278 -7.60 -2.56 5.18
CA ASP A 278 -6.39 -2.01 5.83
C ASP A 278 -6.61 -0.61 6.40
N TRP A 279 -7.29 0.25 5.63
CA TRP A 279 -7.64 1.59 6.07
C TRP A 279 -8.57 1.58 7.30
N LEU A 280 -9.55 0.67 7.32
CA LEU A 280 -10.46 0.52 8.46
C LEU A 280 -9.72 0.02 9.71
N LEU A 281 -8.79 -0.93 9.56
CA LEU A 281 -7.95 -1.39 10.67
C LEU A 281 -7.15 -0.24 11.27
N ARG A 282 -6.43 0.51 10.42
CA ARG A 282 -5.47 1.54 10.87
C ARG A 282 -6.11 2.81 11.39
N HIS A 283 -7.25 3.20 10.85
CA HIS A 283 -7.79 4.54 11.06
C HIS A 283 -9.18 4.55 11.67
N TYR A 284 -9.88 3.41 11.66
CA TYR A 284 -11.26 3.30 12.15
C TYR A 284 -11.34 2.37 13.36
N GLY A 285 -10.24 1.70 13.72
CA GLY A 285 -10.17 0.81 14.87
C GLY A 285 -11.03 -0.43 14.70
N PHE A 286 -11.11 -0.95 13.47
CA PHE A 286 -11.63 -2.29 13.21
C PHE A 286 -10.57 -3.33 13.60
N ALA A 287 -11.02 -4.48 14.07
CA ALA A 287 -10.22 -5.69 14.17
C ALA A 287 -10.41 -6.57 12.92
N VAL A 288 -9.51 -7.54 12.73
CA VAL A 288 -9.49 -8.40 11.54
C VAL A 288 -10.69 -9.33 11.51
N ASP A 289 -10.98 -9.98 12.64
CA ASP A 289 -12.12 -10.87 12.88
C ASP A 289 -13.48 -10.17 12.71
N GLU A 290 -13.55 -8.85 12.95
CA GLU A 290 -14.74 -8.08 12.61
C GLU A 290 -14.99 -8.05 11.08
N LEU A 291 -13.94 -7.79 10.30
CA LEU A 291 -14.03 -7.60 8.85
C LEU A 291 -14.18 -8.93 8.10
N VAL A 292 -13.44 -9.95 8.53
CA VAL A 292 -13.35 -11.28 7.93
C VAL A 292 -13.40 -12.33 9.05
N PRO A 293 -14.62 -12.72 9.49
CA PRO A 293 -14.78 -13.73 10.54
C PRO A 293 -14.37 -15.13 10.04
N ASP A 294 -14.18 -16.08 10.96
CA ASP A 294 -13.66 -17.41 10.66
C ASP A 294 -14.52 -18.20 9.64
N ASP A 295 -15.83 -17.98 9.65
CA ASP A 295 -16.80 -18.59 8.72
C ASP A 295 -16.86 -17.89 7.34
N ALA A 296 -16.27 -16.70 7.23
CA ALA A 296 -16.14 -15.93 5.99
C ALA A 296 -14.75 -15.25 5.89
N PRO A 297 -13.67 -16.03 5.65
CA PRO A 297 -12.29 -15.56 5.77
C PRO A 297 -11.82 -14.67 4.60
N ASN A 298 -12.70 -14.35 3.66
CA ASN A 298 -12.42 -13.52 2.49
C ASN A 298 -13.40 -12.34 2.40
N LEU A 299 -12.93 -11.21 1.88
CA LEU A 299 -13.73 -10.01 1.71
C LEU A 299 -14.75 -10.20 0.57
N ASP A 300 -15.94 -9.64 0.75
CA ASP A 300 -16.92 -9.53 -0.34
C ASP A 300 -16.37 -8.60 -1.43
N LEU A 301 -16.35 -9.07 -2.68
CA LEU A 301 -15.81 -8.33 -3.80
C LEU A 301 -16.77 -7.24 -4.31
N ASP A 302 -18.07 -7.39 -4.09
CA ASP A 302 -19.11 -6.46 -4.52
C ASP A 302 -19.33 -5.35 -3.49
N LEU A 303 -19.13 -5.64 -2.21
CA LEU A 303 -19.34 -4.71 -1.10
C LEU A 303 -18.03 -4.12 -0.57
N ASP A 304 -18.02 -2.82 -0.28
CA ASP A 304 -16.92 -2.28 0.52
C ASP A 304 -16.93 -2.90 1.93
N PRO A 305 -15.75 -3.15 2.55
CA PRO A 305 -15.67 -3.89 3.81
C PRO A 305 -16.48 -3.27 4.96
N LYS A 306 -16.64 -1.94 4.96
CA LYS A 306 -17.40 -1.23 6.00
C LYS A 306 -18.90 -1.48 5.85
N LEU A 307 -19.42 -1.44 4.63
CA LEU A 307 -20.80 -1.78 4.34
C LEU A 307 -21.07 -3.28 4.57
N ALA A 308 -20.17 -4.17 4.14
CA ALA A 308 -20.28 -5.60 4.39
C ALA A 308 -20.38 -5.90 5.90
N TRP A 309 -19.52 -5.28 6.71
CA TRP A 309 -19.60 -5.38 8.17
C TRP A 309 -20.95 -4.89 8.71
N ALA A 310 -21.41 -3.72 8.26
CA ALA A 310 -22.64 -3.11 8.76
C ALA A 310 -23.90 -3.93 8.43
N LEU A 311 -23.92 -4.60 7.27
CA LEU A 311 -25.03 -5.47 6.88
C LEU A 311 -25.07 -6.77 7.69
N ARG A 312 -23.92 -7.26 8.19
CA ARG A 312 -23.85 -8.40 9.12
C ARG A 312 -24.22 -8.01 10.56
N HIS A 313 -23.96 -6.76 10.94
CA HIS A 313 -24.18 -6.23 12.30
C HIS A 313 -25.29 -5.17 12.31
N ARG A 314 -26.48 -5.51 11.80
CA ARG A 314 -27.62 -4.58 11.75
C ARG A 314 -28.08 -4.15 13.14
N ASP A 315 -27.86 -4.99 14.14
CA ASP A 315 -28.11 -4.75 15.57
C ASP A 315 -27.27 -3.60 16.16
N ALA A 316 -26.13 -3.28 15.57
CA ALA A 316 -25.32 -2.12 15.96
C ALA A 316 -25.91 -0.78 15.48
N PHE A 317 -27.00 -0.81 14.73
CA PHE A 317 -27.67 0.34 14.16
C PHE A 317 -29.13 0.41 14.60
N PRO A 318 -29.76 1.59 14.52
CA PRO A 318 -29.21 2.88 14.10
C PRO A 318 -28.33 3.60 15.13
N ALA A 319 -27.24 4.22 14.68
CA ALA A 319 -26.40 5.07 15.51
C ALA A 319 -27.00 6.49 15.65
N ASP A 320 -27.18 6.99 16.87
CA ASP A 320 -27.66 8.37 17.10
C ASP A 320 -26.54 9.39 16.86
N LEU A 321 -26.66 10.23 15.82
CA LEU A 321 -25.68 11.28 15.48
C LEU A 321 -25.34 12.20 16.66
N ASN A 322 -26.29 12.43 17.57
CA ASN A 322 -26.15 13.33 18.70
C ASN A 322 -25.55 12.67 19.95
N ARG A 323 -25.54 11.35 20.03
CA ARG A 323 -25.11 10.60 21.23
C ARG A 323 -24.01 9.58 20.99
N ALA A 324 -24.02 8.92 19.83
CA ALA A 324 -23.07 7.87 19.49
C ALA A 324 -21.62 8.31 19.65
N THR A 325 -20.78 7.43 20.16
CA THR A 325 -19.35 7.63 20.29
C THR A 325 -18.69 7.78 18.92
N ARG A 326 -17.45 8.30 18.91
CA ARG A 326 -16.62 8.36 17.70
C ARG A 326 -16.51 7.00 17.03
N ARG A 327 -16.34 5.93 17.82
CA ARG A 327 -16.17 4.56 17.32
C ARG A 327 -17.43 4.08 16.60
N GLU A 328 -18.60 4.23 17.21
CA GLU A 328 -19.90 3.86 16.61
C GLU A 328 -20.16 4.64 15.30
N LEU A 329 -19.92 5.96 15.29
CA LEU A 329 -20.06 6.76 14.08
C LEU A 329 -19.08 6.34 12.97
N LEU A 330 -17.87 5.93 13.33
CA LEU A 330 -16.91 5.36 12.39
C LEU A 330 -17.33 3.99 11.86
N ARG A 331 -18.34 3.32 12.41
CA ARG A 331 -18.89 2.07 11.86
C ARG A 331 -20.01 2.31 10.82
N VAL A 332 -20.66 3.46 10.84
CA VAL A 332 -21.75 3.83 9.90
C VAL A 332 -21.25 3.93 8.44
N PRO A 333 -21.76 3.11 7.49
CA PRO A 333 -21.39 3.19 6.08
C PRO A 333 -21.54 4.60 5.49
N GLY A 334 -20.57 5.04 4.70
CA GLY A 334 -20.55 6.39 4.11
C GLY A 334 -19.99 7.50 5.02
N LEU A 335 -19.88 7.29 6.34
CA LEU A 335 -19.21 8.26 7.21
C LEU A 335 -17.68 8.05 7.20
N GLY A 336 -16.96 9.09 6.77
CA GLY A 336 -15.50 9.17 6.84
C GLY A 336 -15.00 9.84 8.13
N ARG A 337 -13.70 9.71 8.46
CA ARG A 337 -13.10 10.37 9.64
C ARG A 337 -13.41 11.86 9.72
N MET A 338 -13.21 12.60 8.62
CA MET A 338 -13.48 14.04 8.56
C MET A 338 -14.96 14.35 8.83
N ALA A 339 -15.89 13.55 8.28
CA ALA A 339 -17.31 13.71 8.53
C ALA A 339 -17.65 13.44 10.00
N VAL A 340 -17.09 12.39 10.60
CA VAL A 340 -17.26 12.09 12.02
C VAL A 340 -16.74 13.21 12.90
N GLU A 341 -15.56 13.79 12.62
CA GLU A 341 -15.06 14.94 13.40
C GLU A 341 -15.98 16.16 13.30
N ARG A 342 -16.53 16.42 12.12
CA ARG A 342 -17.48 17.51 11.91
C ARG A 342 -18.79 17.26 12.67
N ILE A 343 -19.29 16.02 12.70
CA ILE A 343 -20.45 15.60 13.51
C ILE A 343 -20.19 15.84 15.00
N LEU A 344 -19.07 15.33 15.51
CA LEU A 344 -18.69 15.43 16.93
C LEU A 344 -18.49 16.88 17.37
N THR A 345 -17.97 17.74 16.50
CA THR A 345 -17.80 19.17 16.77
C THR A 345 -19.15 19.89 16.73
N ALA A 346 -19.95 19.68 15.69
CA ALA A 346 -21.21 20.39 15.49
C ALA A 346 -22.25 20.06 16.57
N ARG A 347 -22.31 18.80 17.03
CA ARG A 347 -23.30 18.37 18.03
C ARG A 347 -23.11 18.97 19.43
N ARG A 348 -21.97 19.62 19.69
CA ARG A 348 -21.72 20.39 20.92
C ARG A 348 -22.53 21.68 20.97
N TRP A 349 -22.87 22.22 19.81
CA TRP A 349 -23.51 23.54 19.67
C TRP A 349 -24.97 23.45 19.25
N ARG A 350 -25.36 22.37 18.57
CA ARG A 350 -26.74 22.15 18.12
C ARG A 350 -27.08 20.68 18.01
N ARG A 351 -28.36 20.34 18.07
CA ARG A 351 -28.80 18.97 17.75
C ARG A 351 -28.83 18.79 16.23
N LEU A 352 -28.06 17.81 15.75
CA LEU A 352 -27.95 17.47 14.34
C LEU A 352 -29.24 16.81 13.83
N ARG A 353 -29.70 17.28 12.68
CA ARG A 353 -30.84 16.78 11.92
C ARG A 353 -30.38 16.02 10.68
N THR A 354 -31.27 15.26 10.05
CA THR A 354 -30.99 14.52 8.81
C THR A 354 -30.50 15.46 7.70
N THR A 355 -31.05 16.67 7.61
CA THR A 355 -30.66 17.70 6.64
C THR A 355 -29.21 18.18 6.82
N ASP A 356 -28.67 18.12 8.04
CA ASP A 356 -27.28 18.52 8.30
C ASP A 356 -26.28 17.59 7.63
N LEU A 357 -26.65 16.33 7.33
CA LEU A 357 -25.80 15.40 6.60
C LEU A 357 -25.48 15.91 5.18
N LEU A 358 -26.36 16.69 4.54
CA LEU A 358 -26.09 17.28 3.22
C LEU A 358 -24.89 18.23 3.28
N THR A 359 -24.79 19.03 4.34
CA THR A 359 -23.69 20.00 4.53
C THR A 359 -22.34 19.33 4.83
N LEU A 360 -22.38 18.08 5.30
CA LEU A 360 -21.19 17.30 5.64
C LEU A 360 -20.54 16.62 4.43
N HIS A 361 -21.13 16.74 3.24
CA HIS A 361 -20.64 16.14 1.99
C HIS A 361 -20.47 14.61 2.10
N VAL A 362 -21.38 13.95 2.82
CA VAL A 362 -21.43 12.49 2.93
C VAL A 362 -22.45 11.90 1.94
N PRO A 363 -22.30 10.64 1.49
CA PRO A 363 -23.29 9.99 0.64
C PRO A 363 -24.57 9.71 1.44
N VAL A 364 -25.45 10.71 1.54
CA VAL A 364 -26.63 10.72 2.41
C VAL A 364 -27.51 9.48 2.24
N ALA A 365 -27.76 9.06 0.99
CA ALA A 365 -28.55 7.85 0.71
C ALA A 365 -27.96 6.56 1.33
N ARG A 366 -26.64 6.49 1.46
CA ARG A 366 -25.93 5.36 2.08
C ARG A 366 -25.90 5.47 3.61
N VAL A 367 -25.88 6.69 4.15
CA VAL A 367 -25.79 6.93 5.61
C VAL A 367 -27.15 6.78 6.29
N LEU A 368 -28.22 7.32 5.69
CA LEU A 368 -29.53 7.45 6.33
C LEU A 368 -30.13 6.13 6.86
N PRO A 369 -29.99 4.96 6.21
CA PRO A 369 -30.51 3.71 6.77
C PRO A 369 -29.92 3.33 8.13
N PHE A 370 -28.74 3.87 8.49
CA PHE A 370 -27.95 3.44 9.64
C PHE A 370 -27.93 4.45 10.80
N VAL A 371 -28.66 5.58 10.73
CA VAL A 371 -28.53 6.66 11.72
C VAL A 371 -29.84 7.25 12.22
N HIS A 372 -29.87 7.60 13.52
CA HIS A 372 -30.86 8.50 14.10
C HIS A 372 -30.34 9.95 14.11
N ALA A 373 -31.26 10.90 13.94
CA ALA A 373 -31.02 12.33 14.08
C ALA A 373 -32.08 12.96 14.99
N ALA A 374 -32.05 14.28 15.17
CA ALA A 374 -33.01 14.98 16.02
C ALA A 374 -34.44 15.03 15.44
N ASP A 375 -34.58 14.89 14.13
CA ASP A 375 -35.82 14.80 13.36
C ASP A 375 -36.09 13.35 12.91
N PRO A 376 -37.36 12.99 12.62
CA PRO A 376 -37.69 11.66 12.11
C PRO A 376 -36.93 11.32 10.83
N ASN A 377 -36.42 10.10 10.75
CA ASN A 377 -35.70 9.58 9.57
C ASN A 377 -36.49 8.43 8.94
N PRO A 378 -37.26 8.67 7.84
CA PRO A 378 -38.05 7.64 7.17
C PRO A 378 -37.21 6.51 6.54
N ALA A 379 -35.91 6.73 6.31
CA ALA A 379 -35.03 5.73 5.70
C ALA A 379 -34.66 4.60 6.67
N LEU A 380 -34.90 4.75 7.98
CA LEU A 380 -34.64 3.70 8.96
C LEU A 380 -35.42 2.41 8.70
N ARG A 381 -36.60 2.51 8.08
CA ARG A 381 -37.37 1.33 7.63
C ARG A 381 -36.61 0.45 6.64
N LEU A 382 -35.55 0.98 6.01
CA LEU A 382 -34.72 0.23 5.07
C LEU A 382 -33.67 -0.61 5.77
N LEU A 383 -33.34 -0.34 7.05
CA LEU A 383 -32.28 -1.06 7.78
C LEU A 383 -32.54 -2.57 7.78
N ASP A 384 -33.79 -2.97 8.02
CA ASP A 384 -34.22 -4.37 8.08
C ASP A 384 -34.76 -4.89 6.74
N ALA A 385 -34.72 -4.08 5.68
CA ALA A 385 -35.18 -4.51 4.38
C ALA A 385 -34.26 -5.64 3.84
N PRO A 386 -34.82 -6.73 3.28
CA PRO A 386 -34.02 -7.83 2.74
C PRO A 386 -33.20 -7.38 1.52
N ASP A 387 -33.71 -6.42 0.75
CA ASP A 387 -33.09 -5.87 -0.45
C ASP A 387 -32.18 -4.66 -0.19
N LEU A 388 -31.86 -4.33 1.08
CA LEU A 388 -30.99 -3.20 1.41
C LEU A 388 -29.62 -3.31 0.74
N ARG A 389 -29.05 -4.52 0.67
CA ARG A 389 -27.78 -4.80 -0.01
C ARG A 389 -27.85 -4.30 -1.45
N ASP A 390 -28.84 -4.76 -2.20
CA ASP A 390 -28.99 -4.43 -3.63
C ASP A 390 -29.24 -2.94 -3.85
N ARG A 391 -30.00 -2.29 -2.95
CA ARG A 391 -30.24 -0.84 -3.01
C ARG A 391 -28.97 0.00 -2.81
N LEU A 392 -28.00 -0.52 -2.05
CA LEU A 392 -26.75 0.18 -1.72
C LEU A 392 -25.58 -0.18 -2.64
N VAL A 393 -25.66 -1.34 -3.30
CA VAL A 393 -24.69 -1.85 -4.29
C VAL A 393 -24.98 -1.32 -5.69
N ARG A 394 -26.27 -1.23 -6.08
CA ARG A 394 -26.62 -0.73 -7.42
C ARG A 394 -26.01 0.66 -7.61
N PRO A 395 -25.23 0.86 -8.68
CA PRO A 395 -25.05 2.20 -9.21
C PRO A 395 -26.47 2.75 -9.38
N ARG A 396 -26.74 3.98 -8.90
CA ARG A 396 -27.80 4.72 -9.57
C ARG A 396 -27.32 4.79 -11.00
N ASP A 397 -27.99 4.07 -11.91
CA ASP A 397 -27.87 4.32 -13.34
C ASP A 397 -28.09 5.82 -13.48
N GLN A 398 -26.99 6.54 -13.60
CA GLN A 398 -27.03 7.92 -13.99
C GLN A 398 -27.48 7.79 -15.43
N LEU A 399 -28.79 7.99 -15.62
CA LEU A 399 -29.43 8.18 -16.91
C LEU A 399 -28.41 8.82 -17.83
N ASP A 400 -28.02 8.03 -18.84
CA ASP A 400 -27.17 8.46 -19.93
C ASP A 400 -27.97 9.50 -20.72
N LEU A 401 -28.04 10.71 -20.17
CA LEU A 401 -28.86 11.82 -20.63
C LEU A 401 -28.28 12.49 -21.88
N PHE A 402 -27.31 11.83 -22.53
CA PHE A 402 -26.80 12.18 -23.86
C PHE A 402 -26.66 10.98 -24.80
N ALA A 403 -27.21 9.79 -24.48
CA ALA A 403 -27.40 8.72 -25.46
C ALA A 403 -28.63 8.99 -26.35
N ALA A 404 -28.72 10.19 -26.92
CA ALA A 404 -29.62 10.56 -28.00
C ALA A 404 -29.27 11.95 -28.54
N ALA A 405 -28.20 12.06 -29.36
CA ALA A 405 -28.14 12.97 -30.51
C ALA A 405 -26.81 12.79 -31.26
N GLY A 406 -26.90 12.30 -32.50
CA GLY A 406 -25.99 12.64 -33.61
C GLY A 406 -24.62 11.97 -33.61
#